data_AF-A0A822GBN7-F1
#
_entry.id   AF-A0A822GBN7-F1
#
_cell.length_a   1.000
_cell.length_b   1.000
_cell.length_c   1.000
_cell.angle_alpha   90.00
_cell.angle_beta   90.00
_cell.angle_gamma   90.00
#
_symmetry.space_group_name_H-M   'P 1'
#
loop_
_entity.id
_entity.type
_entity.pdbx_description
1 polymer ?
#
loop_
_entity_poly.entity_id
_entity_poly.type
_entity_poly.pdbx_seq_one_letter_code
_entity_poly.pdbx_strand_id
1 'polypeptide(L)'
;MDVLSWTRNIAFQLVINGALSVDTFFVLSGFLTAVLFVRQVEKEGKLSFRLMFLYYIHRYIRLTPTFLLMVLVSINLTPYLGHGPVYPTQQGFEPTGCRTQYWWTSILYIGNLVKSDSMCLGVSWYLHNDMQFHWIAPFALIPFVIGRKSLSFLFTILLVLIGIGSILTIVLYYSEMPLGSLAAFTATDGPTLWKTVYIKPWCRVSAYAIGMLTGYFVINAGRQYRINKCTKFFGTVFVVLIGLACLFVTYP
;
A
#
# COMPACT_ATOMS: atom_id res chain seq x y z
N MET A 1 3.87 -32.73 -0.32
CA MET A 1 3.73 -32.00 0.95
C MET A 1 2.62 -31.00 0.78
N ASP A 2 1.50 -31.18 1.46
CA ASP A 2 0.35 -30.28 1.34
C ASP A 2 0.66 -28.97 2.08
N VAL A 3 0.89 -27.91 1.31
CA VAL A 3 1.11 -26.53 1.80
C VAL A 3 -0.04 -26.08 2.71
N LEU A 4 -1.24 -26.64 2.52
CA LEU A 4 -2.43 -26.42 3.35
C LEU A 4 -2.28 -26.92 4.79
N SER A 5 -1.39 -27.88 5.07
CA SER A 5 -1.13 -28.32 6.45
C SER A 5 -0.37 -27.27 7.25
N TRP A 6 0.46 -26.45 6.60
CA TRP A 6 1.25 -25.41 7.24
C TRP A 6 0.40 -24.21 7.67
N THR A 7 -0.71 -23.96 6.99
CA THR A 7 -1.66 -22.88 7.34
C THR A 7 -2.32 -23.09 8.70
N ARG A 8 -2.34 -24.34 9.21
CA ARG A 8 -2.85 -24.66 10.55
C ARG A 8 -1.86 -24.38 11.68
N ASN A 9 -0.63 -23.97 11.38
CA ASN A 9 0.36 -23.61 12.39
C ASN A 9 0.22 -22.12 12.76
N ILE A 10 0.11 -21.84 14.07
CA ILE A 10 -0.01 -20.47 14.60
C ILE A 10 1.17 -19.57 14.18
N ALA A 11 2.39 -20.12 14.11
CA ALA A 11 3.56 -19.36 13.68
C ALA A 11 3.46 -18.97 12.19
N PHE A 12 2.82 -19.81 11.38
CA PHE A 12 2.67 -19.57 9.94
C PHE A 12 1.54 -18.57 9.63
N GLN A 13 0.61 -18.33 10.56
CA GLN A 13 -0.37 -17.24 10.44
C GLN A 13 0.30 -15.86 10.32
N LEU A 14 1.45 -15.66 10.99
CA LEU A 14 2.23 -14.42 10.87
C LEU A 14 2.76 -14.22 9.44
N VAL A 15 3.16 -15.30 8.77
CA VAL A 15 3.68 -15.25 7.40
C VAL A 15 2.56 -14.94 6.41
N ILE A 16 1.43 -15.63 6.54
CA ILE A 16 0.30 -15.48 5.62
C ILE A 16 -0.38 -14.11 5.78
N ASN A 17 -0.64 -13.70 7.02
CA ASN A 17 -1.22 -12.39 7.33
C ASN A 17 -0.21 -11.24 7.28
N GLY A 18 1.05 -11.50 6.91
CA GLY A 18 2.06 -10.46 6.66
C GLY A 18 1.61 -9.44 5.61
N ALA A 19 0.72 -9.84 4.71
CA ALA A 19 -0.06 -8.98 3.81
C ALA A 19 -0.66 -7.72 4.46
N LEU A 20 -1.13 -7.82 5.71
CA LEU A 20 -1.73 -6.70 6.46
C LEU A 20 -0.72 -5.59 6.79
N SER A 21 0.57 -5.92 6.85
CA SER A 21 1.63 -4.93 7.15
C SER A 21 1.74 -3.84 6.08
N VAL A 22 1.27 -4.10 4.85
CA VAL A 22 1.34 -3.14 3.75
C VAL A 22 0.46 -1.91 4.00
N ASP A 23 -0.68 -2.07 4.69
CA ASP A 23 -1.51 -0.92 5.07
C ASP A 23 -0.80 -0.04 6.09
N THR A 24 0.00 -0.63 6.99
CA THR A 24 0.84 0.15 7.91
C THR A 24 1.89 0.95 7.15
N PHE A 25 2.50 0.35 6.10
CA PHE A 25 3.40 1.07 5.20
C PHE A 25 2.68 2.25 4.53
N PHE A 26 1.46 2.07 4.03
CA PHE A 26 0.68 3.18 3.44
C PHE A 26 0.37 4.28 4.45
N VAL A 27 0.00 3.95 5.69
CA VAL A 27 -0.20 4.93 6.77
C VAL A 27 1.08 5.74 7.00
N LEU A 28 2.23 5.08 7.12
CA LEU A 28 3.51 5.75 7.31
C LEU A 28 3.87 6.63 6.11
N SER A 29 3.62 6.15 4.89
CA SER A 29 3.87 6.88 3.65
C SER A 29 3.01 8.15 3.56
N GLY A 30 1.71 8.06 3.83
CA GLY A 30 0.80 9.20 3.85
C GLY A 30 1.14 10.21 4.95
N PHE A 31 1.48 9.72 6.15
CA PHE A 31 1.95 10.57 7.26
C PHE A 31 3.20 11.35 6.89
N LEU A 32 4.22 10.66 6.38
CA LEU A 32 5.48 11.28 6.01
C LEU A 32 5.29 12.26 4.85
N THR A 33 4.47 11.91 3.87
CA THR A 33 4.16 12.77 2.72
C THR A 33 3.49 14.07 3.18
N ALA A 34 2.51 14.00 4.08
CA ALA A 34 1.88 15.19 4.64
C ALA A 34 2.88 16.06 5.44
N VAL A 35 3.63 15.45 6.36
CA VAL A 35 4.58 16.18 7.22
C VAL A 35 5.71 16.83 6.42
N LEU A 36 6.31 16.11 5.47
CA LEU A 36 7.41 16.64 4.66
C LEU A 36 6.91 17.73 3.71
N PHE A 37 5.74 17.55 3.10
CA PHE A 37 5.18 18.55 2.18
C PHE A 37 4.94 19.88 2.90
N VAL A 38 4.27 19.86 4.05
CA VAL A 38 3.99 21.09 4.81
C VAL A 38 5.29 21.77 5.26
N ARG A 39 6.25 21.01 5.80
CA ARG A 39 7.56 21.56 6.19
C ARG A 39 8.33 22.16 5.02
N GLN A 40 8.23 21.57 3.83
CA GLN A 40 8.89 22.10 2.64
C GLN A 40 8.24 23.42 2.19
N VAL A 41 6.91 23.51 2.23
CA VAL A 41 6.18 24.74 1.92
C VAL A 41 6.47 25.85 2.93
N GLU A 42 6.52 25.52 4.23
CA GLU A 42 6.92 26.45 5.29
C GLU A 42 8.34 26.97 5.08
N LYS A 43 9.27 26.09 4.69
CA LYS A 43 10.66 26.45 4.40
C LYS A 43 10.81 27.37 3.18
N GLU A 44 10.03 27.15 2.12
CA GLU A 44 10.04 28.01 0.94
C GLU A 44 9.19 29.28 1.09
N GLY A 45 8.30 29.32 2.08
CA GLY A 45 7.37 30.44 2.34
C GLY A 45 6.27 30.62 1.30
N LYS A 46 6.27 29.81 0.21
CA LYS A 46 5.27 29.85 -0.85
C LYS A 46 5.14 28.51 -1.56
N LEU A 47 3.96 28.27 -2.12
CA LEU A 47 3.75 27.16 -3.05
C LEU A 47 4.30 27.56 -4.43
N SER A 48 5.48 27.05 -4.79
CA SER A 48 6.13 27.35 -6.06
C SER A 48 5.96 26.20 -7.07
N PHE A 49 5.93 26.52 -8.37
CA PHE A 49 5.96 25.49 -9.42
C PHE A 49 7.17 24.57 -9.27
N ARG A 50 8.32 25.15 -8.89
CA ARG A 50 9.55 24.40 -8.59
C ARG A 50 9.36 23.40 -7.46
N LEU A 51 8.75 23.80 -6.34
CA LEU A 51 8.44 22.90 -5.22
C LEU A 51 7.59 21.73 -5.69
N MET A 52 6.55 22.02 -6.47
CA MET A 52 5.65 20.98 -6.97
C MET A 52 6.36 20.02 -7.93
N PHE A 53 7.18 20.55 -8.84
CA PHE A 53 8.00 19.74 -9.74
C PHE A 53 8.96 18.84 -8.97
N LEU A 54 9.67 19.39 -7.99
CA LEU A 54 10.62 18.66 -7.15
C LEU A 54 9.94 17.61 -6.27
N TYR A 55 8.73 17.87 -5.77
CA TYR A 55 7.93 16.90 -5.01
C TYR A 55 7.68 15.60 -5.78
N TYR A 56 7.39 15.67 -7.09
CA TYR A 56 7.19 14.48 -7.91
C TYR A 56 8.52 13.83 -8.31
N ILE A 57 9.47 14.65 -8.79
CA ILE A 57 10.73 14.15 -9.34
C ILE A 57 11.63 13.50 -8.29
N HIS A 58 11.76 14.09 -7.09
CA HIS A 58 12.62 13.52 -6.06
C HIS A 58 12.18 12.12 -5.64
N ARG A 59 10.87 11.90 -5.50
CA ARG A 59 10.35 10.56 -5.15
C ARG A 59 10.57 9.57 -6.29
N TYR A 60 10.33 10.00 -7.52
CA TYR A 60 10.52 9.16 -8.70
C TYR A 60 11.98 8.73 -8.87
N ILE A 61 12.92 9.67 -8.86
CA ILE A 61 14.37 9.36 -8.99
C ILE A 61 14.88 8.52 -7.82
N ARG A 62 14.30 8.66 -6.61
CA ARG A 62 14.69 7.84 -5.46
C ARG A 62 14.25 6.38 -5.58
N LEU A 63 13.04 6.12 -6.08
CA LEU A 63 12.45 4.77 -6.08
C LEU A 63 12.72 4.00 -7.38
N THR A 64 12.62 4.68 -8.52
CA THR A 64 12.65 4.04 -9.83
C THR A 64 13.94 3.28 -10.14
N PRO A 65 15.16 3.76 -9.82
CA PRO A 65 16.38 3.02 -10.13
C PRO A 65 16.42 1.64 -9.45
N THR A 66 16.11 1.59 -8.15
CA THR A 66 16.06 0.33 -7.40
C THR A 66 14.93 -0.56 -7.90
N PHE A 67 13.76 0.02 -8.21
CA PHE A 67 12.64 -0.77 -8.71
C PHE A 67 12.96 -1.39 -10.09
N LEU A 68 13.56 -0.63 -10.99
CA LEU A 68 13.96 -1.14 -12.31
C LEU A 68 15.06 -2.18 -12.21
N LEU A 69 16.02 -2.02 -11.29
CA LEU A 69 17.00 -3.07 -11.02
C LEU A 69 16.31 -4.37 -10.59
N MET A 70 15.34 -4.29 -9.67
CA MET A 70 14.58 -5.46 -9.24
C MET A 70 13.78 -6.09 -10.38
N VAL A 71 13.15 -5.30 -11.25
CA VAL A 71 12.46 -5.81 -12.44
C VAL A 71 13.44 -6.50 -13.41
N LEU A 72 14.61 -5.91 -13.65
CA LEU A 72 15.63 -6.49 -14.51
C LEU A 72 16.18 -7.79 -13.95
N VAL A 73 16.45 -7.86 -12.65
CA VAL A 73 16.86 -9.09 -11.95
C VAL A 73 15.75 -10.13 -12.03
N SER A 74 14.49 -9.73 -11.82
CA SER A 74 13.33 -10.63 -11.86
C SER A 74 13.17 -11.25 -13.23
N ILE A 75 13.29 -10.46 -14.29
CA ILE A 75 13.18 -10.94 -15.68
C ILE A 75 14.41 -11.77 -16.08
N ASN A 76 15.63 -11.30 -15.83
CA ASN A 76 16.83 -11.88 -16.46
C ASN A 76 17.54 -12.92 -15.60
N LEU A 77 17.54 -12.77 -14.28
CA LEU A 77 18.37 -13.59 -13.39
C LEU A 77 17.57 -14.68 -12.70
N THR A 78 16.32 -14.42 -12.28
CA THR A 78 15.55 -15.42 -11.54
C THR A 78 15.46 -16.78 -12.23
N PRO A 79 15.27 -16.92 -13.56
CA PRO A 79 15.20 -18.24 -14.20
C PRO A 79 16.44 -19.12 -13.94
N TYR A 80 17.59 -18.51 -13.67
CA TYR A 80 18.86 -19.21 -13.43
C TYR A 80 19.20 -19.39 -11.94
N LEU A 81 18.54 -18.66 -11.03
CA LEU A 81 18.92 -18.60 -9.61
C LEU A 81 18.09 -19.51 -8.69
N GLY A 82 17.00 -20.10 -9.17
CA GLY A 82 16.07 -20.85 -8.33
C GLY A 82 15.82 -22.28 -8.81
N HIS A 83 15.85 -23.24 -7.89
CA HIS A 83 15.39 -24.61 -8.08
C HIS A 83 14.50 -24.99 -6.90
N GLY A 84 13.36 -25.63 -7.17
CA GLY A 84 12.45 -26.06 -6.10
C GLY A 84 11.12 -26.59 -6.62
N PRO A 85 10.35 -27.28 -5.78
CA PRO A 85 9.10 -27.95 -6.17
C PRO A 85 7.98 -26.98 -6.61
N VAL A 86 8.06 -25.70 -6.21
CA VAL A 86 7.12 -24.64 -6.59
C VAL A 86 7.78 -23.62 -7.53
N TYR A 87 9.06 -23.80 -7.84
CA TYR A 87 9.81 -22.87 -8.68
C TYR A 87 9.54 -23.14 -10.16
N PRO A 88 9.06 -22.16 -10.95
CA PRO A 88 8.85 -22.38 -12.39
C PRO A 88 10.20 -22.38 -13.11
N THR A 89 10.81 -23.56 -13.24
CA THR A 89 12.18 -23.76 -13.72
C THR A 89 12.44 -23.29 -15.16
N GLN A 90 11.41 -23.08 -15.99
CA GLN A 90 11.60 -22.63 -17.38
C GLN A 90 11.42 -21.11 -17.60
N GLN A 91 10.67 -20.40 -16.76
CA GLN A 91 10.32 -18.98 -17.01
C GLN A 91 10.64 -18.06 -15.82
N GLY A 92 11.01 -18.62 -14.66
CA GLY A 92 11.01 -17.90 -13.38
C GLY A 92 9.57 -17.60 -12.94
N PHE A 93 9.41 -16.80 -11.88
CA PHE A 93 8.08 -16.38 -11.40
C PHE A 93 7.41 -15.32 -12.30
N GLU A 94 8.12 -14.78 -13.29
CA GLU A 94 7.63 -13.65 -14.07
C GLU A 94 6.82 -14.04 -15.30
N PRO A 95 5.65 -13.40 -15.55
CA PRO A 95 4.84 -13.67 -16.72
C PRO A 95 5.56 -13.34 -18.04
N THR A 96 5.34 -14.15 -19.08
CA THR A 96 5.87 -13.88 -20.43
C THR A 96 5.45 -12.51 -20.98
N GLY A 97 4.22 -12.09 -20.70
CA GLY A 97 3.68 -10.79 -21.12
C GLY A 97 4.42 -9.58 -20.53
N CYS A 98 5.03 -9.71 -19.35
CA CYS A 98 5.86 -8.65 -18.79
C CYS A 98 7.04 -8.33 -19.74
N ARG A 99 7.79 -9.36 -20.15
CA ARG A 99 9.02 -9.20 -20.94
C ARG A 99 8.75 -8.61 -22.31
N THR A 100 7.64 -8.99 -22.92
CA THR A 100 7.34 -8.67 -24.32
C THR A 100 6.50 -7.40 -24.49
N GLN A 101 5.58 -7.11 -23.54
CA GLN A 101 4.53 -6.10 -23.78
C GLN A 101 4.34 -5.10 -22.63
N TYR A 102 4.57 -5.49 -21.37
CA TYR A 102 4.12 -4.71 -20.22
C TYR A 102 5.22 -4.17 -19.28
N TRP A 103 6.51 -4.34 -19.61
CA TRP A 103 7.64 -3.83 -18.82
C TRP A 103 7.54 -2.33 -18.49
N TRP A 104 7.08 -1.52 -19.45
CA TRP A 104 6.93 -0.07 -19.30
C TRP A 104 5.89 0.31 -18.24
N THR A 105 4.92 -0.56 -17.94
CA THR A 105 3.92 -0.30 -16.88
C THR A 105 4.55 -0.27 -15.48
N SER A 106 5.72 -0.88 -15.31
CA SER A 106 6.53 -0.79 -14.09
C SER A 106 7.18 0.58 -13.95
N ILE A 107 7.75 1.11 -15.02
CA ILE A 107 8.34 2.47 -15.04
C ILE A 107 7.29 3.52 -14.67
N LEU A 108 6.10 3.38 -15.24
CA LEU A 108 5.00 4.31 -14.99
C LEU A 108 4.21 4.00 -13.72
N TYR A 109 4.58 3.00 -12.92
CA TYR A 109 3.82 2.63 -11.72
C TYR A 109 2.31 2.36 -11.97
N ILE A 110 1.91 1.81 -13.11
CA ILE A 110 0.50 1.50 -13.45
C ILE A 110 0.21 0.03 -13.76
N GLY A 111 1.16 -0.89 -13.48
CA GLY A 111 1.00 -2.32 -13.75
C GLY A 111 -0.24 -2.95 -13.10
N ASN A 112 -0.60 -2.51 -11.89
CA ASN A 112 -1.79 -2.95 -11.16
C ASN A 112 -3.12 -2.47 -11.77
N LEU A 113 -3.09 -1.47 -12.66
CA LEU A 113 -4.27 -0.90 -13.32
C LEU A 113 -4.47 -1.43 -14.74
N VAL A 114 -3.39 -1.46 -15.55
CA VAL A 114 -3.48 -1.80 -16.98
C VAL A 114 -3.71 -3.30 -17.21
N LYS A 115 -2.81 -4.14 -16.69
CA LYS A 115 -2.88 -5.59 -16.83
C LYS A 115 -2.21 -6.25 -15.63
N SER A 116 -2.98 -6.39 -14.55
CA SER A 116 -2.49 -6.96 -13.28
C SER A 116 -1.89 -8.36 -13.41
N ASP A 117 -2.36 -9.11 -14.41
CA ASP A 117 -1.96 -10.50 -14.66
C ASP A 117 -0.59 -10.60 -15.31
N SER A 118 -0.11 -9.51 -15.90
CA SER A 118 1.15 -9.44 -16.64
C SER A 118 2.13 -8.47 -15.97
N MET A 119 1.96 -8.20 -14.67
CA MET A 119 2.90 -7.41 -13.90
C MET A 119 4.28 -8.08 -13.87
N CYS A 120 5.33 -7.26 -13.97
CA CYS A 120 6.72 -7.72 -14.02
C CYS A 120 7.36 -8.04 -12.68
N LEU A 121 6.65 -7.75 -11.61
CA LEU A 121 7.04 -8.14 -10.27
C LEU A 121 5.75 -8.14 -9.47
N GLY A 122 5.16 -9.32 -9.23
CA GLY A 122 3.84 -9.40 -8.57
C GLY A 122 3.81 -8.65 -7.24
N VAL A 123 4.89 -8.73 -6.46
CA VAL A 123 5.04 -8.05 -5.16
C VAL A 123 5.13 -6.52 -5.28
N SER A 124 5.44 -5.93 -6.44
CA SER A 124 5.58 -4.47 -6.58
C SER A 124 4.25 -3.71 -6.52
N TRP A 125 3.11 -4.39 -6.51
CA TRP A 125 1.76 -3.78 -6.48
C TRP A 125 1.63 -2.68 -5.42
N TYR A 126 2.26 -2.83 -4.26
CA TYR A 126 2.19 -1.83 -3.19
C TYR A 126 2.95 -0.57 -3.58
N LEU A 127 4.07 -0.69 -4.30
CA LEU A 127 4.85 0.43 -4.78
C LEU A 127 4.10 1.19 -5.90
N HIS A 128 3.36 0.47 -6.74
CA HIS A 128 2.43 1.08 -7.71
C HIS A 128 1.37 1.93 -6.99
N ASN A 129 0.68 1.34 -6.00
CA ASN A 129 -0.32 2.05 -5.20
C ASN A 129 0.27 3.26 -4.48
N ASP A 130 1.45 3.11 -3.85
CA ASP A 130 2.12 4.18 -3.12
C ASP A 130 2.43 5.39 -4.01
N MET A 131 2.93 5.17 -5.23
CA MET A 131 3.17 6.25 -6.19
C MET A 131 1.87 6.89 -6.68
N GLN A 132 0.83 6.09 -6.93
CA GLN A 132 -0.49 6.60 -7.30
C GLN A 132 -1.08 7.48 -6.19
N PHE A 133 -0.93 7.08 -4.92
CA PHE A 133 -1.35 7.88 -3.77
C PHE A 133 -0.54 9.17 -3.65
N HIS A 134 0.77 9.12 -3.89
CA HIS A 134 1.63 10.31 -3.92
C HIS A 134 1.20 11.32 -4.99
N TRP A 135 0.71 10.83 -6.14
CA TRP A 135 0.21 11.68 -7.23
C TRP A 135 -1.06 12.44 -6.87
N ILE A 136 -1.97 11.79 -6.14
CA ILE A 136 -3.24 12.41 -5.75
C ILE A 136 -3.17 13.19 -4.43
N ALA A 137 -2.17 12.92 -3.57
CA ALA A 137 -2.03 13.56 -2.28
C ALA A 137 -2.06 15.10 -2.31
N PRO A 138 -1.45 15.79 -3.31
CA PRO A 138 -1.49 17.25 -3.40
C PRO A 138 -2.90 17.84 -3.47
N PHE A 139 -3.91 17.11 -3.94
CA PHE A 139 -5.31 17.59 -3.91
C PHE A 139 -5.82 17.80 -2.47
N ALA A 140 -5.31 17.05 -1.50
CA ALA A 140 -5.60 17.27 -0.09
C ALA A 140 -4.57 18.23 0.56
N LEU A 141 -3.28 18.07 0.23
CA LEU A 141 -2.20 18.82 0.88
C LEU A 141 -2.14 20.30 0.49
N ILE A 142 -2.46 20.66 -0.76
CA ILE A 142 -2.43 22.05 -1.23
C ILE A 142 -3.47 22.89 -0.47
N PRO A 143 -4.76 22.49 -0.39
CA PRO A 143 -5.74 23.19 0.44
C PRO A 143 -5.31 23.35 1.91
N PHE A 144 -4.59 22.37 2.46
CA PHE A 144 -4.09 22.43 3.83
C PHE A 144 -3.10 23.58 4.04
N VAL A 145 -2.10 23.71 3.17
CA VAL A 145 -1.03 24.72 3.30
C VAL A 145 -1.46 26.13 2.96
N ILE A 146 -2.46 26.31 2.08
CA ILE A 146 -3.02 27.64 1.74
C ILE A 146 -4.08 28.12 2.75
N GLY A 147 -4.27 27.40 3.86
CA GLY A 147 -5.21 27.76 4.93
C GLY A 147 -6.65 27.29 4.73
N ARG A 148 -6.98 26.62 3.62
CA ARG A 148 -8.31 26.03 3.36
C ARG A 148 -8.42 24.63 3.98
N LYS A 149 -8.23 24.54 5.30
CA LYS A 149 -8.18 23.25 6.02
C LYS A 149 -9.45 22.41 5.85
N SER A 150 -10.63 23.03 5.80
CA SER A 150 -11.91 22.32 5.57
C SER A 150 -11.92 21.51 4.27
N LEU A 151 -11.42 22.09 3.17
CA LEU A 151 -11.29 21.39 1.89
C LEU A 151 -10.28 20.24 1.97
N SER A 152 -9.14 20.43 2.66
CA SER A 152 -8.17 19.36 2.88
C SER A 152 -8.78 18.17 3.63
N PHE A 153 -9.51 18.44 4.73
CA PHE A 153 -10.20 17.39 5.48
C PHE A 153 -11.28 16.72 4.63
N LEU A 154 -12.06 17.48 3.87
CA LEU A 154 -13.08 16.94 2.95
C LEU A 154 -12.47 15.96 1.94
N PHE A 155 -11.41 16.36 1.23
CA PHE A 155 -10.73 15.48 0.27
C PHE A 155 -10.16 14.23 0.94
N THR A 156 -9.57 14.40 2.12
CA THR A 156 -8.97 13.26 2.83
C THR A 156 -10.02 12.28 3.35
N ILE A 157 -11.15 12.78 3.87
CA ILE A 157 -12.30 11.96 4.28
C ILE A 157 -12.90 11.25 3.07
N LEU A 158 -13.02 11.93 1.92
CA LEU A 158 -13.49 11.31 0.69
C LEU A 158 -12.60 10.13 0.27
N LEU A 159 -11.28 10.25 0.38
CA LEU A 159 -10.35 9.13 0.12
C LEU A 159 -10.57 7.97 1.10
N VAL A 160 -10.79 8.26 2.39
CA VAL A 160 -11.13 7.22 3.37
C VAL A 160 -12.44 6.50 2.99
N LEU A 161 -13.46 7.26 2.61
CA LEU A 161 -14.76 6.72 2.19
C LEU A 161 -14.67 5.91 0.90
N ILE A 162 -13.84 6.32 -0.07
CA ILE A 162 -13.57 5.53 -1.28
C ILE A 162 -12.94 4.19 -0.91
N GLY A 163 -11.97 4.19 0.01
CA GLY A 163 -11.34 2.98 0.54
C GLY A 163 -12.34 2.00 1.15
N ILE A 164 -13.09 2.49 2.13
CA ILE A 164 -14.09 1.70 2.86
C ILE A 164 -15.21 1.24 1.93
N GLY A 165 -15.75 2.17 1.13
CA GLY A 165 -16.84 1.91 0.19
C GLY A 165 -16.46 0.86 -0.84
N SER A 166 -15.24 0.92 -1.39
CA SER A 166 -14.76 -0.08 -2.35
C SER A 166 -14.71 -1.48 -1.75
N ILE A 167 -14.17 -1.61 -0.53
CA ILE A 167 -14.12 -2.90 0.16
C ILE A 167 -15.54 -3.39 0.42
N LEU A 168 -16.43 -2.54 0.97
CA LEU A 168 -17.82 -2.90 1.24
C LEU A 168 -18.55 -3.35 -0.02
N THR A 169 -18.46 -2.61 -1.13
CA THR A 169 -19.09 -2.98 -2.40
C THR A 169 -18.61 -4.34 -2.89
N ILE A 170 -17.31 -4.62 -2.78
CA ILE A 170 -16.76 -5.90 -3.24
C ILE A 170 -17.21 -7.05 -2.34
N VAL A 171 -17.22 -6.87 -1.02
CA VAL A 171 -17.71 -7.89 -0.08
C VAL A 171 -19.20 -8.17 -0.28
N LEU A 172 -20.01 -7.14 -0.57
CA LEU A 172 -21.44 -7.32 -0.84
C LEU A 172 -21.72 -7.98 -2.20
N TYR A 173 -20.93 -7.66 -3.23
CA TYR A 173 -21.11 -8.23 -4.57
C TYR A 173 -20.61 -9.68 -4.65
N TYR A 174 -19.58 -10.02 -3.87
CA TYR A 174 -19.00 -11.36 -3.81
C TYR A 174 -19.15 -11.95 -2.41
N SER A 175 -20.40 -12.16 -1.98
CA SER A 175 -20.74 -12.62 -0.63
C SER A 175 -20.11 -13.97 -0.24
N GLU A 176 -19.81 -14.82 -1.23
CA GLU A 176 -19.21 -16.14 -1.03
C GLU A 176 -17.67 -16.12 -1.04
N MET A 177 -17.04 -14.97 -1.32
CA MET A 177 -15.58 -14.91 -1.35
C MET A 177 -15.03 -15.03 0.08
N PRO A 178 -14.14 -16.00 0.34
CA PRO A 178 -13.55 -16.14 1.66
C PRO A 178 -12.71 -14.90 1.98
N LEU A 179 -13.01 -14.27 3.12
CA LEU A 179 -12.34 -13.05 3.58
C LEU A 179 -11.00 -13.39 4.23
N GLY A 180 -9.96 -12.63 3.88
CA GLY A 180 -8.64 -12.74 4.49
C GLY A 180 -7.51 -12.92 3.48
N SER A 181 -6.29 -12.54 3.89
CA SER A 181 -5.10 -12.70 3.05
C SER A 181 -4.85 -14.16 2.69
N LEU A 182 -5.11 -15.09 3.62
CA LEU A 182 -5.06 -16.54 3.42
C LEU A 182 -5.90 -16.97 2.21
N ALA A 183 -7.15 -16.53 2.16
CA ALA A 183 -8.06 -16.84 1.06
C ALA A 183 -7.57 -16.33 -0.31
N ALA A 184 -6.89 -15.18 -0.35
CA ALA A 184 -6.31 -14.67 -1.61
C ALA A 184 -5.21 -15.59 -2.18
N PHE A 185 -4.56 -16.39 -1.33
CA PHE A 185 -3.47 -17.28 -1.72
C PHE A 185 -3.85 -18.78 -1.73
N THR A 186 -4.91 -19.18 -1.02
CA THR A 186 -5.27 -20.60 -0.83
C THR A 186 -6.67 -20.97 -1.29
N ALA A 187 -7.58 -20.03 -1.50
CA ALA A 187 -8.93 -20.34 -1.96
C ALA A 187 -8.97 -20.52 -3.48
N THR A 188 -9.94 -21.29 -3.96
CA THR A 188 -10.25 -21.44 -5.40
C THR A 188 -10.48 -20.09 -6.08
N ASP A 189 -11.07 -19.13 -5.36
CA ASP A 189 -11.32 -17.76 -5.83
C ASP A 189 -10.19 -16.76 -5.48
N GLY A 190 -9.08 -17.24 -4.92
CA GLY A 190 -7.93 -16.43 -4.52
C GLY A 190 -7.38 -15.51 -5.62
N PRO A 191 -7.23 -15.97 -6.88
CA PRO A 191 -6.83 -15.12 -8.00
C PRO A 191 -7.81 -13.98 -8.29
N THR A 192 -9.11 -14.18 -8.06
CA THR A 192 -10.14 -13.15 -8.23
C THR A 192 -10.06 -12.12 -7.11
N LEU A 193 -9.91 -12.57 -5.86
CA LEU A 193 -9.73 -11.68 -4.70
C LEU A 193 -8.46 -10.83 -4.83
N TRP A 194 -7.36 -11.45 -5.26
CA TRP A 194 -6.08 -10.77 -5.52
C TRP A 194 -6.25 -9.61 -6.51
N LYS A 195 -6.89 -9.89 -7.66
CA LYS A 195 -7.06 -8.93 -8.75
C LYS A 195 -8.13 -7.89 -8.47
N THR A 196 -9.16 -8.21 -7.71
CA THR A 196 -10.34 -7.33 -7.55
C THR A 196 -10.21 -6.43 -6.33
N VAL A 197 -9.61 -6.93 -5.26
CA VAL A 197 -9.47 -6.22 -3.99
C VAL A 197 -8.02 -5.89 -3.72
N TYR A 198 -7.17 -6.92 -3.67
CA TYR A 198 -5.93 -6.83 -2.91
C TYR A 198 -4.93 -5.81 -3.47
N ILE A 199 -4.71 -5.84 -4.78
CA ILE A 199 -3.75 -4.97 -5.48
C ILE A 199 -4.33 -3.62 -5.92
N LYS A 200 -5.64 -3.41 -5.73
CA LYS A 200 -6.33 -2.25 -6.31
C LYS A 200 -6.21 -1.02 -5.41
N PRO A 201 -5.87 0.15 -5.98
CA PRO A 201 -5.54 1.34 -5.20
C PRO A 201 -6.76 1.85 -4.43
N TRP A 202 -7.95 1.79 -5.02
CA TRP A 202 -9.19 2.24 -4.39
C TRP A 202 -9.58 1.42 -3.16
N CYS A 203 -9.06 0.19 -2.98
CA CYS A 203 -9.28 -0.60 -1.77
C CYS A 203 -8.26 -0.28 -0.65
N ARG A 204 -7.19 0.47 -0.96
CA ARG A 204 -6.04 0.69 -0.06
C ARG A 204 -5.79 2.15 0.27
N VAL A 205 -6.43 3.06 -0.46
CA VAL A 205 -6.24 4.51 -0.33
C VAL A 205 -6.64 5.06 1.04
N SER A 206 -7.55 4.38 1.76
CA SER A 206 -7.95 4.75 3.12
C SER A 206 -6.78 4.72 4.10
N ALA A 207 -5.90 3.71 4.02
CA ALA A 207 -4.72 3.60 4.87
C ALA A 207 -3.78 4.81 4.68
N TYR A 208 -3.50 5.17 3.43
CA TYR A 208 -2.69 6.34 3.11
C TYR A 208 -3.35 7.65 3.58
N ALA A 209 -4.67 7.78 3.41
CA ALA A 209 -5.43 8.95 3.85
C ALA A 209 -5.46 9.09 5.39
N ILE A 210 -5.58 7.99 6.14
CA ILE A 210 -5.45 7.99 7.61
C ILE A 210 -4.06 8.47 8.04
N GLY A 211 -3.02 8.07 7.30
CA GLY A 211 -1.67 8.60 7.45
C GLY A 211 -1.63 10.13 7.31
N MET A 212 -2.22 10.67 6.23
CA MET A 212 -2.29 12.11 6.00
C MET A 212 -3.06 12.84 7.11
N LEU A 213 -4.21 12.31 7.56
CA LEU A 213 -4.98 12.86 8.68
C LEU A 213 -4.12 12.95 9.95
N THR A 214 -3.41 11.86 10.26
CA THR A 214 -2.48 11.82 11.40
C THR A 214 -1.40 12.89 11.25
N GLY A 215 -0.88 13.09 10.05
CA GLY A 215 0.07 14.17 9.73
C GLY A 215 -0.51 15.55 10.03
N TYR A 216 -1.74 15.84 9.60
CA TYR A 216 -2.41 17.11 9.88
C TYR A 216 -2.58 17.38 11.36
N PHE A 217 -2.98 16.36 12.14
CA PHE A 217 -3.11 16.49 13.58
C PHE A 217 -1.76 16.80 14.22
N VAL A 218 -0.69 16.08 13.84
CA VAL A 218 0.66 16.32 14.37
C VAL A 218 1.17 17.72 14.03
N ILE A 219 0.94 18.19 12.81
CA ILE A 219 1.33 19.53 12.38
C ILE A 219 0.57 20.60 13.18
N ASN A 220 -0.75 20.46 13.31
CA ASN A 220 -1.59 21.44 14.02
C ASN A 220 -1.36 21.43 15.55
N ALA A 221 -1.16 20.25 16.14
CA ALA A 221 -0.92 20.07 17.57
C ALA A 221 0.44 20.64 18.01
N GLY A 222 1.39 20.75 17.09
CA GLY A 222 2.75 21.21 17.37
C GLY A 222 3.54 20.28 18.30
N ARG A 223 4.78 20.67 18.62
CA ARG A 223 5.68 19.88 19.48
C ARG A 223 5.25 19.76 20.94
N GLN A 224 4.24 20.52 21.37
CA GLN A 224 3.84 20.63 22.77
C GLN A 224 2.69 19.71 23.18
N TYR A 225 2.07 19.01 22.23
CA TYR A 225 0.98 18.09 22.54
C TYR A 225 1.48 16.85 23.29
N ARG A 226 1.11 16.74 24.56
CA ARG A 226 1.48 15.63 25.45
C ARG A 226 0.27 14.75 25.69
N ILE A 227 0.36 13.49 25.24
CA ILE A 227 -0.63 12.46 25.56
C ILE A 227 -0.41 12.02 27.01
N ASN A 228 -1.48 11.93 27.80
CA ASN A 228 -1.40 11.43 29.17
C ASN A 228 -0.85 9.99 29.19
N LYS A 229 -0.04 9.65 30.21
CA LYS A 229 0.57 8.32 30.37
C LYS A 229 -0.48 7.20 30.33
N CYS A 230 -1.65 7.40 30.95
CA CYS A 230 -2.74 6.43 30.93
C CYS A 230 -3.29 6.23 29.51
N THR A 231 -3.62 7.31 28.80
CA THR A 231 -4.10 7.25 27.41
C THR A 231 -3.08 6.59 26.49
N LYS A 232 -1.79 6.87 26.67
CA LYS A 232 -0.71 6.23 25.91
C LYS A 232 -0.66 4.73 26.19
N PHE A 233 -0.73 4.31 27.46
CA PHE A 233 -0.68 2.91 27.84
C PHE A 233 -1.90 2.15 27.30
N PHE A 234 -3.11 2.57 27.65
CA PHE A 234 -4.34 1.92 27.20
C PHE A 234 -4.50 1.97 25.68
N GLY A 235 -4.14 3.08 25.03
CA GLY A 235 -4.14 3.19 23.58
C GLY A 235 -3.15 2.23 22.91
N THR A 236 -1.95 2.08 23.47
CA THR A 236 -0.96 1.12 22.95
C THR A 236 -1.45 -0.32 23.12
N VAL A 237 -1.96 -0.68 24.30
CA VAL A 237 -2.52 -2.01 24.56
C VAL A 237 -3.68 -2.30 23.61
N PHE A 238 -4.59 -1.36 23.41
CA PHE A 238 -5.72 -1.49 22.49
C PHE A 238 -5.27 -1.74 21.05
N VAL A 239 -4.31 -0.95 20.55
CA VAL A 239 -3.76 -1.13 19.19
C VAL A 239 -3.07 -2.49 19.04
N VAL A 240 -2.31 -2.93 20.05
CA VAL A 240 -1.64 -4.25 20.04
C VAL A 240 -2.68 -5.37 20.02
N LEU A 241 -3.72 -5.30 20.84
CA LEU A 241 -4.78 -6.31 20.88
C LEU A 241 -5.55 -6.40 19.56
N ILE A 242 -5.88 -5.26 18.95
CA ILE A 242 -6.52 -5.24 17.62
C ILE A 242 -5.58 -5.83 16.56
N GLY A 243 -4.30 -5.45 16.57
CA GLY A 243 -3.32 -5.99 15.64
C GLY A 243 -3.19 -7.52 15.75
N LEU A 244 -3.12 -8.04 16.97
CA LEU A 244 -3.10 -9.48 17.23
C LEU A 244 -4.41 -10.14 16.78
N ALA A 245 -5.57 -9.55 17.08
CA ALA A 245 -6.86 -10.06 16.63
C ALA A 245 -6.91 -10.16 15.10
N CYS A 246 -6.48 -9.13 14.37
CA CYS A 246 -6.43 -9.16 12.91
C CYS A 246 -5.47 -10.23 12.35
N LEU A 247 -4.34 -10.49 13.02
CA LEU A 247 -3.35 -11.49 12.58
C LEU A 247 -3.81 -12.92 12.82
N PHE A 248 -4.63 -13.16 13.85
CA PHE A 248 -5.07 -14.50 14.25
C PHE A 248 -6.54 -14.79 13.99
N VAL A 249 -7.30 -13.86 13.39
CA VAL A 249 -8.73 -14.03 13.09
C VAL A 249 -9.01 -15.23 12.16
N THR A 250 -8.04 -15.61 11.33
CA THR A 250 -8.12 -16.75 10.39
C THR A 250 -7.58 -18.05 10.96
N TYR A 251 -7.14 -18.07 12.23
CA TYR A 251 -6.67 -19.28 12.88
C TYR A 251 -7.88 -20.13 13.33
N PRO A 252 -7.96 -21.41 12.94
CA PRO A 252 -9.08 -22.30 13.26
C PRO A 252 -9.12 -22.74 14.73
#